data_AF-A0A5Q2RKC9-F1
#
_entry.id   AF-A0A5Q2RKC9-F1
#
_cell.length_a   1.000
_cell.length_b   1.000
_cell.length_c   1.000
_cell.angle_alpha   90.00
_cell.angle_beta   90.00
_cell.angle_gamma   90.00
#
_symmetry.space_group_name_H-M   'P 1'
#
loop_
_entity.id
_entity.type
_entity.pdbx_description
1 polymer ?
#
loop_
_entity_poly.entity_id
_entity_poly.type
_entity_poly.pdbx_seq_one_letter_code
_entity_poly.pdbx_strand_id
1 'polypeptide(L)' 'MGSNADDMKGRAKEAAGDLTDDDELKNEGKLDRAGAKVKETANDAVDKVKDVLNRD' A
#
# COMPACT_ATOMS: atom_id res chain seq x y z
N MET A 1 3.25 27.18 -16.72
CA MET A 1 1.86 27.22 -16.24
C MET A 1 1.29 25.81 -16.32
N GLY A 2 1.46 24.99 -15.29
CA GLY A 2 1.08 23.57 -15.32
C GLY A 2 0.76 23.02 -13.94
N SER A 3 0.35 23.88 -13.02
CA SER A 3 0.11 23.51 -11.61
C SER A 3 -1.39 23.37 -11.37
N ASN A 4 -2.16 24.40 -11.74
CA ASN A 4 -3.61 24.41 -11.49
C ASN A 4 -4.39 23.37 -12.30
N ALA A 5 -3.99 23.08 -13.54
CA ALA A 5 -4.71 22.13 -14.39
C ALA A 5 -4.53 20.68 -13.90
N ASP A 6 -3.33 20.34 -13.45
CA ASP A 6 -3.00 19.03 -12.87
C ASP A 6 -3.64 18.85 -11.49
N ASP A 7 -3.68 19.89 -10.65
CA ASP A 7 -4.39 19.87 -9.37
C ASP A 7 -5.91 19.66 -9.55
N MET A 8 -6.51 20.34 -10.53
CA MET A 8 -7.95 20.20 -10.81
C MET A 8 -8.29 18.80 -11.34
N LYS A 9 -7.42 18.26 -12.21
CA LYS A 9 -7.55 16.91 -12.76
C LYS A 9 -7.39 15.84 -11.68
N GLY A 10 -6.49 16.05 -10.73
CA GLY A 10 -6.28 15.18 -9.55
C GLY A 10 -7.55 15.08 -8.70
N ARG A 11 -8.13 16.23 -8.31
CA ARG A 11 -9.37 16.26 -7.52
C ARG A 11 -10.56 15.66 -8.27
N ALA A 12 -10.66 15.90 -9.58
CA ALA A 12 -11.72 15.30 -10.40
C ALA A 12 -11.61 13.77 -10.48
N LYS A 13 -10.39 13.23 -10.56
CA LYS A 13 -10.15 11.77 -10.52
C LYS A 13 -10.46 11.17 -9.17
N GLU A 14 -10.10 11.86 -8.09
CA GLU A 14 -10.35 11.42 -6.73
C GLU A 14 -11.85 11.40 -6.44
N ALA A 15 -12.58 12.46 -6.80
CA ALA A 15 -14.02 12.53 -6.69
C ALA A 15 -14.73 11.51 -7.59
N ALA A 16 -14.24 11.27 -8.81
CA ALA A 16 -14.78 10.25 -9.71
C ALA A 16 -14.53 8.83 -9.18
N GLY A 17 -13.36 8.57 -8.59
CA GLY A 17 -13.05 7.29 -7.96
C GLY A 17 -13.88 7.03 -6.70
N ASP A 18 -14.16 8.07 -5.90
CA ASP A 18 -15.08 7.96 -4.75
C ASP A 18 -16.55 7.84 -5.18
N LEU A 19 -16.96 8.46 -6.31
CA LEU A 19 -18.32 8.38 -6.85
C LEU A 19 -18.62 7.10 -7.62
N THR A 20 -17.59 6.47 -8.19
CA THR A 20 -17.73 5.25 -9.02
C THR A 20 -17.73 3.97 -8.17
N ASP A 21 -17.45 4.08 -6.85
CA ASP A 21 -17.51 2.95 -5.92
C ASP A 21 -16.72 1.73 -6.43
N ASP A 22 -15.53 1.97 -6.97
CA ASP A 22 -14.53 0.93 -7.22
C ASP A 22 -13.90 0.55 -5.86
N ASP A 23 -14.73 -0.05 -5.00
CA ASP A 23 -14.30 -0.74 -3.79
C ASP A 23 -13.17 -1.73 -4.11
N GLU A 24 -13.10 -2.27 -5.32
CA GLU A 24 -12.03 -3.16 -5.77
C GLU A 24 -10.65 -2.48 -5.77
N LEU A 25 -10.50 -1.26 -6.29
CA LEU A 25 -9.24 -0.50 -6.29
C LEU A 25 -8.87 0.04 -4.89
N LYS A 26 -9.87 0.45 -4.11
CA LYS A 26 -9.67 0.95 -2.73
C LYS A 26 -9.32 -0.19 -1.77
N ASN A 27 -9.82 -1.39 -2.05
CA ASN A 27 -9.59 -2.60 -1.25
C ASN A 27 -8.31 -3.33 -1.69
N GLU A 28 -7.97 -3.37 -2.99
CA GLU A 28 -6.65 -3.86 -3.46
C GLU A 28 -5.51 -3.04 -2.85
N GLY A 29 -5.58 -1.71 -2.86
CA GLY A 29 -4.54 -0.87 -2.25
C GLY A 29 -4.40 -1.04 -0.73
N LYS A 30 -5.48 -1.40 -0.03
CA LYS A 30 -5.45 -1.72 1.41
C LYS A 30 -4.94 -3.14 1.67
N LEU A 31 -5.34 -4.11 0.86
CA LEU A 31 -4.89 -5.50 0.94
C LEU A 31 -3.40 -5.63 0.61
N ASP A 32 -2.91 -4.86 -0.37
CA ASP A 32 -1.49 -4.84 -0.74
C ASP A 32 -0.63 -4.25 0.40
N ARG A 33 -1.09 -3.16 1.03
CA ARG A 33 -0.43 -2.59 2.23
C ARG A 33 -0.49 -3.52 3.44
N ALA A 34 -1.59 -4.25 3.63
CA ALA A 34 -1.72 -5.22 4.71
C ALA A 34 -0.80 -6.43 4.48
N GLY A 35 -0.77 -6.96 3.25
CA GLY A 35 0.12 -8.05 2.84
C GLY A 35 1.60 -7.67 2.97
N ALA A 36 1.97 -6.46 2.56
CA ALA A 36 3.34 -5.95 2.70
C ALA A 36 3.78 -5.88 4.16
N LYS A 37 2.96 -5.33 5.07
CA LYS A 37 3.27 -5.28 6.51
C LYS A 37 3.40 -6.66 7.14
N VAL A 38 2.52 -7.59 6.77
CA VAL A 38 2.56 -8.97 7.27
C VAL A 38 3.82 -9.68 6.79
N LYS A 39 4.18 -9.51 5.52
CA LYS A 39 5.38 -10.12 4.93
C LYS A 39 6.68 -9.54 5.48
N GLU A 40 6.72 -8.24 5.76
CA GLU A 40 7.85 -7.56 6.42
C GLU A 40 8.01 -8.10 7.84
N THR A 41 6.93 -8.12 8.63
CA THR A 41 6.95 -8.63 10.01
C THR A 41 7.33 -10.12 10.08
N ALA A 42 6.86 -10.92 9.13
CA ALA A 42 7.19 -12.34 9.04
C ALA A 42 8.67 -12.55 8.67
N ASN A 43 9.23 -11.77 7.74
CA ASN A 43 10.65 -11.83 7.43
C ASN A 43 11.51 -11.42 8.63
N ASP A 44 11.18 -10.31 9.30
CA ASP A 44 11.92 -9.85 10.49
C ASP A 44 11.93 -10.91 11.61
N ALA A 45 10.79 -11.59 11.81
CA ALA A 45 10.70 -12.69 12.78
C ALA A 45 11.54 -13.91 12.36
N VAL A 46 11.50 -14.29 11.09
CA VAL A 46 12.28 -15.41 10.54
C VAL A 46 13.77 -15.12 10.59
N ASP A 47 14.21 -13.90 10.25
CA ASP A 47 15.61 -13.50 10.31
C ASP A 47 16.14 -13.51 11.74
N LYS A 48 15.38 -12.99 12.71
CA LYS A 48 15.77 -13.09 14.14
C LYS A 48 15.90 -14.53 14.62
N VAL A 49 14.98 -15.41 14.20
CA VAL A 49 15.06 -16.83 14.56
C VAL A 49 16.27 -17.49 13.91
N LYS A 50 16.54 -17.21 12.63
CA LYS A 50 17.73 -17.73 11.94
C LYS A 50 19.03 -17.23 12.54
N ASP A 51 19.10 -15.98 12.98
CA ASP A 51 20.30 -15.38 13.57
C ASP A 51 20.60 -15.97 14.96
N VAL A 52 19.55 -16.29 15.73
CA VAL A 52 19.69 -17.05 16.99
C VAL A 52 20.11 -18.50 16.74
N LEU A 53 19.58 -19.14 15.70
CA LEU A 53 19.87 -20.54 15.37
C LEU A 53 21.22 -20.76 14.68
N ASN A 54 21.78 -19.76 14.00
CA ASN A 54 23.12 -19.83 13.38
C ASN A 54 24.25 -19.43 14.34
N ARG A 55 23.96 -19.18 15.62
CA ARG A 55 24.97 -18.79 16.62
C ARG A 55 25.71 -19.99 17.24
N ASP A 56 25.93 -21.05 16.47
CA ASP A 56 26.71 -22.25 16.84
C ASP A 56 27.87 -22.48 15.85
#